data_AF-A0A2N1GC33-F1
#
_entry.id   AF-A0A2N1GC33-F1
#
_cell.length_a   1.000
_cell.length_b   1.000
_cell.length_c   1.000
_cell.angle_alpha   90.00
_cell.angle_beta   90.00
_cell.angle_gamma   90.00
#
_symmetry.space_group_name_H-M   'P 1'
#
loop_
_entity.id
_entity.type
_entity.pdbx_description
1 polymer ?
#
loop_
_entity_poly.entity_id
_entity_poly.type
_entity_poly.pdbx_seq_one_letter_code
_entity_poly.pdbx_strand_id
1 'polypeptide(L)'
;YFASDGHPGLGGLDIFVSKINADGTFGKVQNVGMDANSPKDDFGYWIDTKSRRGFLSSNRDGGQGYDDIYKFLETKKLLCEQQLYGKVTDLATSEILPGAKISLFDNKFNPMGT
;
A
#
# COMPACT_ATOMS: atom_id res chain seq x y z
N TYR A 1 -4.54 -4.11 10.14
CA TYR A 1 -5.62 -3.25 9.62
C TYR A 1 -6.46 -2.81 10.80
N PHE A 2 -7.04 -1.61 10.73
CA PHE A 2 -7.97 -1.09 11.75
C PHE A 2 -8.88 -0.05 11.11
N ALA A 3 -10.04 0.21 11.72
CA ALA A 3 -10.94 1.29 11.32
C ALA A 3 -10.78 2.49 12.27
N SER A 4 -10.79 3.72 11.75
CA SER A 4 -10.67 4.94 12.55
C SER A 4 -11.21 6.16 11.80
N ASP A 5 -11.71 7.14 12.53
CA ASP A 5 -12.05 8.49 12.08
C ASP A 5 -11.02 9.54 12.58
N GLY A 6 -9.95 9.08 13.25
CA GLY A 6 -8.90 9.92 13.85
C GLY A 6 -7.73 10.24 12.92
N HIS A 7 -7.79 9.84 11.66
CA HIS A 7 -6.75 10.04 10.66
C HIS A 7 -7.34 10.67 9.38
N PRO A 8 -6.54 11.38 8.56
CA PRO A 8 -7.00 11.85 7.26
C PRO A 8 -7.50 10.68 6.40
N GLY A 9 -8.80 10.71 6.10
CA GLY A 9 -9.52 9.66 5.38
C GLY A 9 -10.45 10.21 4.31
N LEU A 10 -11.39 9.37 3.87
CA LEU A 10 -12.40 9.69 2.85
C LEU A 10 -13.75 10.03 3.44
N GLY A 11 -14.06 9.58 4.66
CA GLY A 11 -15.40 9.62 5.23
C GLY A 11 -15.43 9.59 6.75
N GLY A 12 -16.34 8.79 7.29
CA GLY A 12 -16.47 8.54 8.73
C GLY A 12 -15.36 7.60 9.20
N LEU A 13 -15.71 6.40 9.64
CA LEU A 13 -14.71 5.36 9.86
C LEU A 13 -14.08 4.93 8.53
N ASP A 14 -12.76 5.02 8.46
CA ASP A 14 -11.99 4.55 7.32
C ASP A 14 -11.11 3.37 7.73
N ILE A 15 -10.89 2.43 6.82
CA ILE A 15 -9.91 1.35 7.01
C ILE A 15 -8.50 1.88 6.75
N PHE A 16 -7.62 1.60 7.69
CA PHE A 16 -6.19 1.88 7.62
C PHE A 16 -5.37 0.61 7.80
N VAL A 17 -4.12 0.68 7.36
CA VAL A 17 -3.08 -0.31 7.61
C VAL A 17 -1.86 0.34 8.23
N SER A 18 -1.22 -0.37 9.16
CA SER A 18 0.15 -0.09 9.61
C SER A 18 0.92 -1.40 9.68
N LYS A 19 2.21 -1.33 9.33
CA LYS A 19 3.13 -2.45 9.46
C LYS A 19 3.56 -2.55 10.91
N ILE A 20 3.50 -3.74 11.48
CA ILE A 20 4.10 -4.02 12.78
C ILE A 20 5.59 -4.27 12.55
N ASN A 21 6.44 -3.45 13.17
CA ASN A 21 7.89 -3.56 13.11
C ASN A 21 8.39 -4.71 13.99
N ALA A 22 9.64 -5.12 13.80
CA ALA A 22 10.24 -6.24 14.55
C ALA A 22 10.34 -5.97 16.06
N ASP A 23 10.39 -4.70 16.47
CA ASP A 23 10.40 -4.25 17.86
C ASP A 23 9.00 -4.11 18.48
N GLY A 24 7.94 -4.49 17.74
CA GLY A 24 6.55 -4.38 18.16
C GLY A 24 5.94 -2.99 17.99
N THR A 25 6.70 -2.00 17.51
CA THR A 25 6.16 -0.66 17.20
C THR A 25 5.33 -0.69 15.93
N PHE A 26 4.41 0.28 15.79
CA PHE A 26 3.64 0.48 14.57
C PHE A 26 4.39 1.44 13.64
N GLY A 27 4.52 1.05 12.38
CA GLY A 27 5.01 1.91 11.32
C GLY A 27 3.99 2.97 10.91
N LYS A 28 4.26 3.62 9.76
CA LYS A 28 3.37 4.64 9.19
C LYS A 28 1.97 4.06 8.91
N VAL A 29 0.95 4.78 9.41
CA VAL A 29 -0.47 4.52 9.11
C VAL A 29 -0.78 4.98 7.68
N GLN A 30 -1.47 4.14 6.93
CA GLN A 30 -1.89 4.41 5.55
C GLN A 30 -3.37 4.07 5.36
N ASN A 31 -4.14 5.01 4.80
CA ASN A 31 -5.52 4.75 4.38
C ASN A 31 -5.50 3.76 3.19
N VAL A 32 -6.37 2.75 3.20
CA VAL A 32 -6.36 1.70 2.16
C VAL A 32 -6.98 2.17 0.83
N GLY A 33 -7.60 3.34 0.81
CA GLY A 33 -8.15 4.00 -0.36
C GLY A 33 -9.57 3.58 -0.71
N MET A 34 -10.10 4.24 -1.75
CA MET A 34 -11.51 4.13 -2.17
C MET A 34 -11.91 2.77 -2.75
N ASP A 35 -10.94 1.88 -2.99
CA ASP A 35 -11.23 0.51 -3.40
C ASP A 35 -12.02 -0.23 -2.31
N ALA A 36 -11.75 0.08 -1.03
CA ALA A 36 -12.48 -0.45 0.11
C ALA A 36 -13.31 0.62 0.82
N ASN A 37 -12.72 1.80 1.07
CA ASN A 37 -13.35 2.88 1.82
C ASN A 37 -14.30 3.72 0.96
N SER A 38 -15.19 4.43 1.64
CA SER A 38 -16.27 5.24 1.10
C SER A 38 -16.39 6.55 1.89
N PRO A 39 -17.28 7.48 1.49
CA PRO A 39 -17.58 8.67 2.28
C PRO A 39 -18.35 8.40 3.59
N LYS A 40 -18.62 7.14 3.94
CA LYS A 40 -19.42 6.73 5.10
C LYS A 40 -18.54 5.97 6.11
N ASP A 41 -19.13 5.11 6.94
CA ASP A 41 -18.39 4.26 7.88
C ASP A 41 -18.01 2.93 7.22
N ASP A 42 -16.74 2.56 7.35
CA ASP A 42 -16.15 1.36 6.78
C ASP A 42 -15.30 0.65 7.84
N PHE A 43 -15.72 -0.56 8.22
CA PHE A 43 -15.11 -1.33 9.30
C PHE A 43 -15.28 -2.85 9.08
N GLY A 44 -14.85 -3.69 10.03
CA GLY A 44 -15.00 -5.14 9.88
C GLY A 44 -14.22 -5.74 8.70
N TYR A 45 -12.99 -5.25 8.49
CA TYR A 45 -12.16 -5.57 7.33
C TYR A 45 -11.58 -6.99 7.35
N TRP A 46 -11.70 -7.69 6.23
CA TRP A 46 -10.99 -8.94 5.95
C TRP A 46 -10.55 -8.98 4.48
N ILE A 47 -9.39 -9.58 4.19
CA ILE A 47 -8.87 -9.72 2.82
C ILE A 47 -8.13 -11.05 2.65
N ASP A 48 -8.34 -11.70 1.50
CA ASP A 48 -7.44 -12.73 1.00
C ASP A 48 -6.28 -12.06 0.25
N THR A 49 -5.08 -12.16 0.81
CA THR A 49 -3.87 -11.53 0.26
C THR A 49 -3.44 -12.11 -1.10
N LYS A 50 -3.88 -13.32 -1.46
CA LYS A 50 -3.57 -13.95 -2.75
C LYS A 50 -4.46 -13.40 -3.86
N SER A 51 -5.78 -13.45 -3.67
CA SER A 51 -6.74 -12.97 -4.67
C SER A 51 -6.99 -11.46 -4.62
N ARG A 52 -6.53 -10.80 -3.55
CA ARG A 52 -6.72 -9.36 -3.29
C ARG A 52 -8.19 -8.96 -3.13
N ARG A 53 -9.06 -9.95 -2.93
CA ARG A 53 -10.49 -9.75 -2.68
C ARG A 53 -10.75 -9.81 -1.19
N GLY A 54 -11.62 -8.93 -0.73
CA GLY A 54 -11.95 -8.88 0.68
C GLY A 54 -13.40 -8.49 0.90
N PHE A 55 -13.74 -8.42 2.18
CA PHE A 55 -15.04 -7.99 2.66
C PHE A 55 -14.87 -6.92 3.74
N LEU A 56 -15.87 -6.05 3.84
CA LEU A 56 -16.01 -5.11 4.94
C LEU A 56 -17.48 -4.84 5.24
N SER A 57 -17.74 -4.31 6.42
CA SER A 57 -19.04 -3.74 6.82
C SER A 57 -19.08 -2.25 6.54
N SER A 58 -20.20 -1.76 6.02
CA SER A 58 -20.37 -0.35 5.73
C SER A 58 -21.83 0.08 5.66
N ASN A 59 -22.09 1.34 5.98
CA ASN A 59 -23.35 2.05 5.78
C ASN A 59 -23.35 2.96 4.54
N ARG A 60 -22.58 2.57 3.52
CA ARG A 60 -22.61 3.19 2.19
C ARG A 60 -23.97 3.09 1.52
N ASP A 61 -24.24 4.07 0.65
CA ASP A 61 -25.51 4.16 -0.06
C ASP A 61 -25.73 2.95 -0.99
N GLY A 62 -26.98 2.52 -1.13
CA GLY A 62 -27.37 1.37 -1.96
C GLY A 62 -27.47 0.03 -1.22
N GLY A 63 -27.25 0.03 0.09
CA GLY A 63 -27.42 -1.12 0.98
C GLY A 63 -28.87 -1.48 1.32
N GLN A 64 -29.03 -2.55 2.10
CA GLN A 64 -30.28 -3.10 2.62
C GLN A 64 -30.24 -3.11 4.16
N GLY A 65 -29.97 -1.96 4.76
CA GLY A 65 -29.86 -1.84 6.21
C GLY A 65 -29.06 -0.61 6.62
N TYR A 66 -28.55 -0.63 7.85
CA TYR A 66 -27.54 0.34 8.28
C TYR A 66 -26.17 -0.16 7.83
N ASP A 67 -25.65 -1.23 8.44
CA ASP A 67 -24.36 -1.81 8.08
C ASP A 67 -24.53 -3.12 7.30
N ASP A 68 -24.12 -3.13 6.04
CA ASP A 68 -24.11 -4.32 5.17
C ASP A 68 -22.69 -4.82 4.91
N ILE A 69 -22.58 -6.09 4.50
CA ILE A 69 -21.30 -6.68 4.08
C ILE A 69 -21.10 -6.44 2.58
N TYR A 70 -20.02 -5.75 2.24
CA TYR A 70 -19.60 -5.48 0.88
C TYR A 70 -18.32 -6.22 0.52
N LYS A 71 -18.24 -6.64 -0.74
CA LYS A 71 -17.02 -7.16 -1.33
C LYS A 71 -16.22 -6.04 -1.99
N PHE A 72 -14.91 -6.10 -1.87
CA PHE A 72 -14.00 -5.20 -2.59
C PHE A 72 -12.85 -5.97 -3.27
N LEU A 73 -12.14 -5.27 -4.15
CA LEU A 73 -10.91 -5.74 -4.79
C LEU A 73 -9.83 -4.67 -4.56
N GLU A 74 -8.74 -5.04 -3.89
CA GLU A 74 -7.60 -4.16 -3.67
C GLU A 74 -6.79 -4.02 -4.97
N THR A 75 -7.03 -2.94 -5.72
CA THR A 75 -6.40 -2.71 -7.04
C THR A 75 -4.99 -2.12 -6.94
N LYS A 76 -4.68 -1.50 -5.81
CA LYS A 76 -3.37 -0.87 -5.56
C LYS A 76 -2.67 -1.55 -4.40
N LYS A 77 -1.37 -1.84 -4.56
CA LYS A 77 -0.53 -2.25 -3.42
C LYS A 77 -0.24 -1.03 -2.55
N LEU A 78 -0.55 -1.13 -1.26
CA LEU A 78 -0.27 -0.10 -0.26
C LEU A 78 1.24 0.06 0.03
N LEU A 79 2.05 -0.92 -0.36
CA LEU A 79 3.51 -0.84 -0.36
C LEU A 79 4.00 -0.80 -1.81
N CYS A 80 4.66 0.31 -2.17
CA CYS A 80 5.34 0.45 -3.45
C CYS A 80 6.77 -0.08 -3.29
N GLU A 81 6.98 -1.34 -3.66
CA GLU A 81 8.33 -1.86 -3.91
C GLU A 81 8.69 -1.49 -5.35
N GLN A 82 9.58 -0.52 -5.51
CA GLN A 82 10.10 -0.15 -6.82
C GLN A 82 11.36 -0.97 -7.09
N GLN A 83 11.29 -1.82 -8.11
CA GLN A 83 12.46 -2.52 -8.63
C GLN A 83 13.14 -1.65 -9.67
N LEU A 84 14.38 -1.25 -9.39
CA LEU A 84 15.25 -0.58 -10.36
C LEU A 84 16.24 -1.61 -10.90
N TYR A 85 16.30 -1.75 -12.23
CA TYR A 85 17.27 -2.59 -12.91
C TYR A 85 17.81 -1.87 -14.14
N GLY A 86 19.01 -2.23 -14.55
CA GLY A 86 19.68 -1.64 -15.70
C GLY A 86 20.85 -2.49 -16.17
N LYS A 87 21.36 -2.19 -17.37
CA LYS A 87 22.60 -2.75 -17.89
C LYS A 87 23.66 -1.67 -17.86
N VAL A 88 24.87 -2.03 -17.44
CA VAL A 88 26.04 -1.17 -17.57
C VAL A 88 26.78 -1.60 -18.82
N THR A 89 26.93 -0.69 -19.78
CA THR A 89 27.59 -0.97 -21.05
C THR A 89 28.68 0.04 -21.33
N ASP A 90 29.67 -0.36 -22.13
CA ASP A 90 30.61 0.57 -22.74
C ASP A 90 29.89 1.48 -23.75
N LEU A 91 30.25 2.77 -23.79
CA LEU A 91 29.58 3.76 -24.65
C LEU A 91 29.89 3.55 -26.14
N ALA A 92 31.10 3.13 -26.47
CA ALA A 92 31.54 2.98 -27.86
C ALA A 92 31.15 1.61 -28.42
N THR A 93 31.27 0.54 -27.62
CA THR A 93 31.03 -0.83 -28.09
C THR A 93 29.63 -1.36 -27.78
N SER A 94 28.90 -0.72 -26.86
CA SER A 94 27.63 -1.25 -26.31
C SER A 94 27.76 -2.61 -25.61
N GLU A 95 28.98 -3.10 -25.36
CA GLU A 95 29.22 -4.36 -24.67
C GLU A 95 28.94 -4.22 -23.17
N ILE A 96 28.47 -5.30 -22.55
CA ILE A 96 28.19 -5.33 -21.10
C ILE A 96 29.51 -5.23 -20.34
N LEU A 97 29.53 -4.39 -19.30
CA LEU A 97 30.65 -4.25 -18.38
C LEU A 97 30.42 -5.14 -17.14
N PRO A 98 30.96 -6.38 -17.11
CA PRO A 98 30.82 -7.26 -15.96
C PRO A 98 31.57 -6.70 -14.75
N GLY A 99 31.02 -6.91 -13.55
CA GLY A 99 31.65 -6.46 -12.30
C GLY A 99 31.53 -4.96 -12.01
N ALA A 100 30.77 -4.20 -12.80
CA ALA A 100 30.48 -2.80 -12.51
C ALA A 100 29.75 -2.67 -11.15
N LYS A 101 30.23 -1.73 -10.31
CA LYS A 101 29.61 -1.42 -9.02
C LYS A 101 28.56 -0.32 -9.21
N ILE A 102 27.32 -0.60 -8.81
CA ILE A 102 26.22 0.36 -8.81
C ILE A 102 25.96 0.80 -7.36
N SER A 103 25.62 2.07 -7.16
CA SER A 103 25.22 2.61 -5.87
C SER A 103 24.06 3.58 -6.09
N LEU A 104 22.98 3.40 -5.34
CA LEU A 104 21.80 4.26 -5.41
C LEU A 104 21.91 5.34 -4.34
N PHE A 105 21.54 6.57 -4.68
CA PHE A 105 21.58 7.71 -3.76
C PHE A 105 20.25 8.47 -3.80
N ASP A 106 19.87 9.08 -2.67
CA ASP A 106 18.75 10.00 -2.60
C ASP A 106 19.11 11.39 -3.16
N ASN A 107 18.15 12.32 -3.16
CA ASN A 107 18.36 13.70 -3.63
C ASN A 107 19.32 14.54 -2.76
N LYS A 108 19.77 14.00 -1.63
CA LYS A 108 20.75 14.59 -0.71
C LYS A 108 22.09 13.82 -0.75
N PHE A 109 22.28 12.92 -1.72
CA PHE A 109 23.47 12.07 -1.86
C PHE A 109 23.71 11.10 -0.69
N ASN A 110 22.67 10.71 0.04
CA ASN A 110 22.77 9.62 1.01
C ASN A 110 22.64 8.28 0.29
N PRO A 111 23.49 7.27 0.60
CA PRO A 111 23.38 5.95 -0.01
C PRO A 111 22.06 5.27 0.39
N MET A 112 21.27 4.91 -0.61
CA MET A 112 20.09 4.08 -0.48
C MET A 112 20.54 2.63 -0.73
N GLY A 113 20.37 1.75 0.26
CA GLY A 113 20.99 0.41 0.30
C GLY A 113 20.87 -0.39 -1.00
N THR A 114 21.86 -1.23 -1.26
CA THR A 114 21.92 -2.20 -2.37
C THR A 114 21.07 -3.42 -2.12
#